data_AF-A0A533Z2D3-F1
#
_entry.id   AF-A0A533Z2D3-F1
#
_cell.length_a   1.000
_cell.length_b   1.000
_cell.length_c   1.000
_cell.angle_alpha   90.00
_cell.angle_beta   90.00
_cell.angle_gamma   90.00
#
_symmetry.space_group_name_H-M   'P 1'
#
loop_
_entity.id
_entity.type
_entity.pdbx_description
1 polymer ?
#
loop_
_entity_poly.entity_id
_entity_poly.type
_entity_poly.pdbx_seq_one_letter_code
_entity_poly.pdbx_strand_id
1 'polypeptide(L)'
;MRENSLHAGLDQVIVHHFRNRLREAVDKDREGWIASRRLVTPEAAPETIRRLRGVVAESSLDPVVRKTLLDGLLPGETGGLRAVIGETLRTVTGLNPTKAIRNLCLLLDVGNLKRREAVSTMGQDEIETAIRGMDNPYDLLTAADVASVVDFGAGDLTFEEELVGRYLPLLEKAGRDFTLHCLDRLNPEEEFSPLVQLGRERFEKLSHHPSLHFRFRFFGNQDMLDLKGVQTECPRYTISVCHSPASPTFAYEPSRIEAAVTQQHLRETKGTFRRMRAKGREVLEVIHGSERLTFPPWKFDIYGPLALLDLLSRTGKLCIMGAVDTEVFWEILSQLLPEERARPHNVFFTAENVRDYLGAAYEDLARLPVGAGTVLRDVRQDIPRVLNAASEDDRYGFRLVHIRRGALFPGLPAGKTAHVFDQMSQESPPWFLSLVPAT
;
A
#
# COMPACT_ATOMS: atom_id res chain seq x y z
N MET A 1 52.46 8.59 -34.52
CA MET A 1 51.90 9.77 -33.82
C MET A 1 50.49 9.42 -33.39
N ARG A 2 50.27 9.28 -32.07
CA ARG A 2 48.98 9.15 -31.37
C ARG A 2 48.10 7.93 -31.69
N GLU A 3 48.48 6.80 -31.13
CA GLU A 3 47.52 5.94 -30.42
C GLU A 3 47.42 6.47 -28.98
N ASN A 4 46.22 6.84 -28.53
CA ASN A 4 45.88 6.82 -27.11
C ASN A 4 44.37 6.99 -26.88
N SER A 5 43.85 6.11 -26.03
CA SER A 5 42.69 6.24 -25.15
C SER A 5 41.31 5.88 -25.71
N LEU A 6 40.75 4.76 -25.22
CA LEU A 6 39.43 4.69 -24.55
C LEU A 6 39.16 3.25 -24.02
N HIS A 7 39.95 2.79 -23.05
CA HIS A 7 39.45 1.83 -22.06
C HIS A 7 38.98 2.64 -20.85
N ALA A 8 37.71 3.05 -20.86
CA ALA A 8 37.06 3.53 -19.65
C ALA A 8 36.87 2.30 -18.73
N GLY A 9 37.74 2.16 -17.72
CA GLY A 9 37.59 1.15 -16.69
C GLY A 9 36.27 1.34 -15.94
N LEU A 10 35.60 0.23 -15.62
CA LEU A 10 34.46 0.25 -14.69
C LEU A 10 34.90 0.91 -13.39
N ASP A 11 34.15 1.91 -12.93
CA ASP A 11 34.38 2.54 -11.63
C ASP A 11 34.27 1.47 -10.53
N GLN A 12 35.39 1.23 -9.85
CA GLN A 12 35.51 0.19 -8.82
C GLN A 12 34.58 0.45 -7.63
N VAL A 13 34.24 1.71 -7.36
CA VAL A 13 33.32 2.08 -6.27
C VAL A 13 31.90 1.64 -6.62
N ILE A 14 31.46 1.89 -7.85
CA ILE A 14 30.13 1.50 -8.35
C ILE A 14 29.99 -0.02 -8.36
N VAL A 15 31.00 -0.72 -8.86
CA VAL A 15 31.02 -2.20 -8.89
C VAL A 15 31.03 -2.77 -7.47
N HIS A 16 31.81 -2.20 -6.55
CA HIS A 16 31.85 -2.65 -5.16
C HIS A 16 30.48 -2.50 -4.48
N HIS A 17 29.83 -1.34 -4.63
CA HIS A 17 28.50 -1.11 -4.09
C HIS A 17 27.47 -2.09 -4.65
N PHE A 18 27.49 -2.34 -5.97
CA PHE A 18 26.60 -3.32 -6.60
C PHE A 18 26.81 -4.74 -6.05
N ARG A 19 28.07 -5.15 -5.84
CA ARG A 19 28.40 -6.46 -5.25
C ARG A 19 27.95 -6.58 -3.79
N ASN A 20 27.95 -5.49 -3.03
CA ASN A 20 27.40 -5.47 -1.68
C ASN A 20 25.89 -5.72 -1.71
N ARG A 21 25.17 -5.05 -2.61
CA ARG A 21 23.72 -5.28 -2.81
C ARG A 21 23.38 -6.73 -3.18
N LEU A 22 24.19 -7.37 -4.04
CA LEU A 22 24.00 -8.79 -4.38
C LEU A 22 24.15 -9.70 -3.16
N ARG A 23 25.16 -9.43 -2.31
CA ARG A 23 25.39 -10.19 -1.07
C ARG A 23 24.26 -9.98 -0.07
N GLU A 24 23.89 -8.73 0.17
CA GLU A 24 22.78 -8.37 1.06
C GLU A 24 21.46 -9.03 0.62
N ALA A 25 21.18 -9.11 -0.69
CA ALA A 25 19.98 -9.79 -1.18
C ALA A 25 19.97 -11.29 -0.83
N VAL A 26 21.12 -11.96 -0.92
CA VAL A 26 21.24 -13.38 -0.53
C VAL A 26 21.17 -13.57 0.97
N ASP A 27 21.77 -12.68 1.75
CA ASP A 27 21.77 -12.75 3.21
C ASP A 27 20.36 -12.48 3.77
N LYS A 28 19.59 -11.59 3.12
CA LYS A 28 18.19 -11.27 3.48
C LYS A 28 17.19 -12.34 3.08
N ASP A 29 17.44 -13.11 2.02
CA ASP A 29 16.51 -14.14 1.52
C ASP A 29 17.23 -15.47 1.23
N ARG A 30 17.58 -16.17 2.31
CA ARG A 30 18.30 -17.44 2.23
C ARG A 30 17.46 -18.57 1.63
N GLU A 31 16.15 -18.54 1.82
CA GLU A 31 15.23 -19.54 1.26
C GLU A 31 15.01 -19.30 -0.24
N GLY A 32 14.77 -18.06 -0.67
CA GLY A 32 14.72 -17.67 -2.08
C GLY A 32 16.04 -17.97 -2.78
N TRP A 33 17.18 -17.79 -2.11
CA TRP A 33 18.46 -18.26 -2.62
C TRP A 33 18.50 -19.77 -2.85
N ILE A 34 18.02 -20.61 -1.92
CA ILE A 34 17.96 -22.06 -2.12
C ILE A 34 17.02 -22.40 -3.30
N ALA A 35 15.83 -21.80 -3.31
CA ALA A 35 14.80 -22.04 -4.31
C ALA A 35 15.26 -21.63 -5.72
N SER A 36 16.07 -20.56 -5.86
CA SER A 36 16.56 -20.04 -7.13
C SER A 36 17.36 -21.05 -7.98
N ARG A 37 17.78 -22.19 -7.40
CA ARG A 37 18.39 -23.30 -8.17
C ARG A 37 17.52 -23.76 -9.33
N ARG A 38 16.19 -23.73 -9.19
CA ARG A 38 15.26 -24.14 -10.26
C ARG A 38 15.20 -23.18 -11.45
N LEU A 39 15.63 -21.93 -11.27
CA LEU A 39 15.63 -20.90 -12.32
C LEU A 39 16.79 -21.08 -13.31
N VAL A 40 17.78 -21.87 -12.94
CA VAL A 40 19.02 -22.08 -13.70
C VAL A 40 19.16 -23.53 -14.17
N THR A 41 18.07 -24.30 -14.23
CA THR A 41 18.08 -25.60 -14.92
C THR A 41 18.14 -25.39 -16.43
N PRO A 42 18.61 -26.37 -17.22
CA PRO A 42 18.66 -26.25 -18.68
C PRO A 42 17.33 -25.86 -19.32
N GLU A 43 16.21 -26.34 -18.77
CA GLU A 43 14.85 -26.09 -19.26
C GLU A 43 14.35 -24.68 -18.91
N ALA A 44 14.66 -24.19 -17.70
CA ALA A 44 14.17 -22.90 -17.20
C ALA A 44 15.07 -21.71 -17.55
N ALA A 45 16.34 -21.96 -17.88
CA ALA A 45 17.35 -20.92 -18.07
C ALA A 45 17.03 -19.94 -19.22
N PRO A 46 16.58 -20.36 -20.43
CA PRO A 46 16.32 -19.42 -21.52
C PRO A 46 15.23 -18.39 -21.15
N GLU A 47 14.14 -18.85 -20.54
CA GLU A 47 13.05 -18.00 -20.06
C GLU A 47 13.51 -17.05 -18.95
N THR A 48 14.26 -17.58 -17.97
CA THR A 48 14.79 -16.80 -16.85
C THR A 48 15.70 -15.69 -17.33
N ILE A 49 16.60 -15.97 -18.29
CA ILE A 49 17.53 -14.98 -18.85
C ILE A 49 16.77 -13.88 -19.60
N ARG A 50 15.74 -14.25 -20.39
CA ARG A 50 14.90 -13.27 -21.11
C ARG A 50 14.18 -12.32 -20.14
N ARG A 51 13.54 -12.86 -19.10
CA ARG A 51 12.89 -12.05 -18.06
C ARG A 51 13.88 -11.17 -17.32
N LEU A 52 15.03 -11.72 -16.95
CA LEU A 52 16.07 -11.00 -16.23
C LEU A 52 16.57 -9.81 -17.04
N ARG A 53 16.75 -9.99 -18.36
CA ARG A 53 17.16 -8.92 -19.26
C ARG A 53 16.11 -7.81 -19.35
N GLY A 54 14.82 -8.17 -19.43
CA GLY A 54 13.73 -7.18 -19.40
C GLY A 54 13.77 -6.33 -18.13
N VAL A 55 13.86 -6.96 -16.97
CA VAL A 55 13.94 -6.24 -15.68
C VAL A 55 15.21 -5.41 -15.55
N VAL A 56 16.36 -5.91 -16.01
CA VAL A 56 17.60 -5.13 -16.03
C VAL A 56 17.45 -3.89 -16.91
N ALA A 57 16.82 -3.98 -18.08
CA ALA A 57 16.64 -2.85 -18.99
C ALA A 57 15.81 -1.72 -18.37
N GLU A 58 14.80 -2.05 -17.56
CA GLU A 58 13.90 -1.10 -16.90
C GLU A 58 14.38 -0.66 -15.51
N SER A 59 15.43 -1.30 -14.97
CA SER A 59 15.89 -1.06 -13.60
C SER A 59 16.55 0.32 -13.39
N SER A 60 16.48 0.80 -12.15
CA SER A 60 17.20 1.97 -11.63
C SER A 60 18.67 1.70 -11.30
N LEU A 61 19.25 0.60 -11.80
CA LEU A 61 20.67 0.32 -11.66
C LEU A 61 21.51 1.41 -12.33
N ASP A 62 22.74 1.57 -11.84
CA ASP A 62 23.72 2.47 -12.46
C ASP A 62 23.84 2.16 -13.97
N PRO A 63 23.83 3.17 -14.87
CA PRO A 63 23.83 2.96 -16.31
C PRO A 63 24.96 2.06 -16.81
N VAL A 64 26.14 2.13 -16.19
CA VAL A 64 27.31 1.31 -16.56
C VAL A 64 27.07 -0.15 -16.18
N VAL A 65 26.61 -0.40 -14.94
CA VAL A 65 26.25 -1.74 -14.46
C VAL A 65 25.15 -2.35 -15.34
N ARG A 66 24.10 -1.57 -15.62
CA ARG A 66 22.97 -2.00 -16.46
C ARG A 66 23.43 -2.42 -17.85
N LYS A 67 24.25 -1.58 -18.51
CA LYS A 67 24.79 -1.89 -19.84
C LYS A 67 25.62 -3.18 -19.83
N THR A 68 26.56 -3.31 -18.89
CA THR A 68 27.41 -4.51 -18.78
C THR A 68 26.60 -5.79 -18.52
N LEU A 69 25.55 -5.71 -17.70
CA LEU A 69 24.65 -6.85 -17.48
C LEU A 69 23.89 -7.24 -18.76
N LEU A 70 23.33 -6.27 -19.49
CA LEU A 70 22.62 -6.51 -20.74
C LEU A 70 23.52 -7.16 -21.81
N ASP A 71 24.77 -6.69 -21.91
CA ASP A 71 25.78 -7.25 -22.82
C ASP A 71 26.14 -8.70 -22.45
N GLY A 72 26.27 -8.99 -21.15
CA GLY A 72 26.57 -10.33 -20.66
C GLY A 72 25.46 -11.35 -20.89
N LEU A 73 24.20 -10.91 -20.84
CA LEU A 73 23.01 -11.77 -20.96
C LEU A 73 22.60 -12.07 -22.42
N LEU A 74 23.06 -11.26 -23.39
CA LEU A 74 22.57 -11.25 -24.78
C LEU A 74 22.62 -12.60 -25.52
N PRO A 75 23.71 -13.39 -25.49
CA PRO A 75 23.67 -14.67 -26.19
C PRO A 75 22.91 -15.76 -25.39
N GLY A 76 22.59 -15.51 -24.12
CA GLY A 76 21.88 -16.45 -23.24
C GLY A 76 20.37 -16.57 -23.44
N GLU A 77 19.73 -15.62 -24.16
CA GLU A 77 18.27 -15.63 -24.38
C GLU A 77 17.78 -16.84 -25.21
N THR A 78 18.61 -17.28 -26.16
CA THR A 78 18.30 -18.37 -27.09
C THR A 78 19.06 -19.66 -26.77
N GLY A 79 20.23 -19.56 -26.10
CA GLY A 79 21.09 -20.70 -25.78
C GLY A 79 21.17 -21.09 -24.30
N GLY A 80 20.36 -20.45 -23.44
CA GLY A 80 20.39 -20.68 -21.98
C GLY A 80 21.73 -20.29 -21.35
N LEU A 81 22.04 -20.88 -20.18
CA LEU A 81 23.24 -20.51 -19.41
C LEU A 81 24.57 -20.68 -20.15
N ARG A 82 24.65 -21.63 -21.08
CA ARG A 82 25.89 -21.91 -21.82
C ARG A 82 26.24 -20.81 -22.82
N ALA A 83 25.25 -20.04 -23.24
CA ALA A 83 25.43 -18.95 -24.20
C ALA A 83 25.59 -17.59 -23.51
N VAL A 84 25.54 -17.52 -22.18
CA VAL A 84 25.83 -16.29 -21.43
C VAL A 84 27.32 -15.96 -21.49
N ILE A 85 27.67 -14.68 -21.68
CA ILE A 85 29.08 -14.24 -21.66
C ILE A 85 29.56 -14.14 -20.22
N GLY A 86 30.06 -15.26 -19.71
CA GLY A 86 30.39 -15.39 -18.30
C GLY A 86 31.47 -14.44 -17.78
N GLU A 87 32.41 -14.04 -18.65
CA GLU A 87 33.45 -13.08 -18.27
C GLU A 87 32.85 -11.68 -18.06
N THR A 88 31.95 -11.23 -18.95
CA THR A 88 31.24 -9.95 -18.82
C THR A 88 30.38 -9.89 -17.56
N LEU A 89 29.69 -10.98 -17.20
CA LEU A 89 28.96 -11.01 -15.92
C LEU A 89 29.90 -10.99 -14.72
N ARG A 90 31.06 -11.62 -14.81
CA ARG A 90 32.04 -11.69 -13.72
C ARG A 90 32.66 -10.33 -13.42
N THR A 91 32.90 -9.48 -14.43
CA THR A 91 33.48 -8.14 -14.20
C THR A 91 32.61 -7.30 -13.26
N VAL A 92 31.29 -7.40 -13.37
CA VAL A 92 30.35 -6.62 -12.55
C VAL A 92 29.90 -7.37 -11.29
N THR A 93 29.60 -8.67 -11.37
CA THR A 93 29.08 -9.44 -10.22
C THR A 93 30.17 -10.05 -9.33
N GLY A 94 31.37 -10.32 -9.87
CA GLY A 94 32.39 -11.12 -9.20
C GLY A 94 32.06 -12.61 -9.08
N LEU A 95 31.00 -13.07 -9.74
CA LEU A 95 30.46 -14.43 -9.62
C LEU A 95 30.57 -15.21 -10.94
N ASN A 96 30.49 -16.54 -10.84
CA ASN A 96 30.31 -17.39 -12.02
C ASN A 96 28.89 -17.22 -12.60
N PRO A 97 28.64 -17.58 -13.88
CA PRO A 97 27.37 -17.28 -14.55
C PRO A 97 26.13 -17.79 -13.81
N THR A 98 26.18 -19.03 -13.30
CA THR A 98 25.07 -19.63 -12.54
C THR A 98 24.77 -18.87 -11.25
N LYS A 99 25.80 -18.53 -10.47
CA LYS A 99 25.62 -17.77 -9.22
C LYS A 99 25.22 -16.32 -9.51
N ALA A 100 25.83 -15.70 -10.53
CA ALA A 100 25.51 -14.36 -10.98
C ALA A 100 24.02 -14.26 -11.34
N ILE A 101 23.51 -15.15 -12.20
CA ILE A 101 22.10 -15.13 -12.61
C ILE A 101 21.18 -15.36 -11.41
N ARG A 102 21.49 -16.30 -10.51
CA ARG A 102 20.68 -16.51 -9.30
C ARG A 102 20.67 -15.31 -8.35
N ASN A 103 21.83 -14.68 -8.13
CA ASN A 103 21.93 -13.48 -7.27
C ASN A 103 21.19 -12.30 -7.91
N LEU A 104 21.30 -12.14 -9.23
CA LEU A 104 20.58 -11.12 -9.98
C LEU A 104 19.08 -11.36 -9.96
N CYS A 105 18.63 -12.62 -10.09
CA CYS A 105 17.23 -12.98 -9.94
C CYS A 105 16.70 -12.67 -8.55
N LEU A 106 17.49 -12.91 -7.50
CA LEU A 106 17.10 -12.57 -6.14
C LEU A 106 17.07 -11.05 -5.89
N LEU A 107 18.10 -10.33 -6.34
CA LEU A 107 18.20 -8.87 -6.19
C LEU A 107 17.12 -8.12 -6.97
N LEU A 108 16.74 -8.62 -8.15
CA LEU A 108 15.80 -7.98 -9.08
C LEU A 108 14.43 -8.67 -9.10
N ASP A 109 14.18 -9.59 -8.16
CA ASP A 109 12.92 -10.32 -7.99
C ASP A 109 12.45 -11.07 -9.27
N VAL A 110 13.40 -11.57 -10.07
CA VAL A 110 13.13 -12.24 -11.34
C VAL A 110 12.88 -13.73 -11.14
N GLY A 111 11.79 -14.20 -11.75
CA GLY A 111 11.37 -15.58 -11.61
C GLY A 111 10.75 -15.83 -10.24
N ASN A 112 10.02 -14.83 -9.71
CA ASN A 112 9.37 -14.85 -8.41
C ASN A 112 8.89 -16.26 -8.03
N LEU A 113 9.72 -16.93 -7.23
CA LEU A 113 9.48 -18.24 -6.67
C LEU A 113 8.65 -18.14 -5.39
N LYS A 114 8.32 -16.91 -4.98
CA LYS A 114 7.31 -16.63 -3.97
C LYS A 114 6.06 -17.34 -4.43
N ARG A 115 5.65 -18.34 -3.65
CA ARG A 115 4.29 -18.84 -3.71
C ARG A 115 3.44 -17.58 -3.63
N ARG A 116 2.63 -17.29 -4.67
CA ARG A 116 1.57 -16.31 -4.49
C ARG A 116 0.89 -16.68 -3.19
N GLU A 117 0.74 -15.70 -2.31
CA GLU A 117 0.08 -15.96 -1.05
C GLU A 117 -1.28 -16.56 -1.33
N ALA A 118 -1.65 -17.57 -0.55
CA ALA A 118 -2.95 -18.20 -0.70
C ALA A 118 -4.02 -17.11 -0.57
N VAL A 119 -5.06 -17.21 -1.39
CA VAL A 119 -6.26 -16.39 -1.23
C VAL A 119 -7.23 -17.23 -0.44
N SER A 120 -7.90 -16.63 0.55
CA SER A 120 -8.96 -17.31 1.29
C SER A 120 -9.97 -17.94 0.31
N THR A 121 -10.52 -19.09 0.63
CA THR A 121 -11.59 -19.72 -0.16
C THR A 121 -12.98 -19.17 0.17
N MET A 122 -13.13 -18.41 1.27
CA MET A 122 -14.42 -17.87 1.70
C MET A 122 -15.10 -16.99 0.63
N GLY A 123 -16.36 -17.28 0.32
CA GLY A 123 -17.18 -16.42 -0.54
C GLY A 123 -17.57 -15.10 0.13
N GLN A 124 -18.01 -14.11 -0.66
CA GLN A 124 -18.48 -12.84 -0.10
C GLN A 124 -19.73 -12.99 0.76
N ASP A 125 -20.63 -13.91 0.41
CA ASP A 125 -21.82 -14.22 1.20
C ASP A 125 -21.47 -14.82 2.57
N GLU A 126 -20.40 -15.63 2.63
CA GLU A 126 -19.90 -16.21 3.87
C GLU A 126 -19.24 -15.14 4.75
N ILE A 127 -18.48 -14.23 4.15
CA ILE A 127 -17.87 -13.08 4.85
C ILE A 127 -18.95 -12.13 5.36
N GLU A 128 -19.95 -11.79 4.54
CA GLU A 128 -21.09 -10.98 4.97
C GLU A 128 -21.77 -11.58 6.20
N THR A 129 -22.07 -12.88 6.15
CA THR A 129 -22.70 -13.60 7.25
C THR A 129 -21.83 -13.57 8.51
N ALA A 130 -20.52 -13.79 8.37
CA ALA A 130 -19.57 -13.73 9.47
C ALA A 130 -19.54 -12.34 10.12
N ILE A 131 -19.41 -11.28 9.31
CA ILE A 131 -19.29 -9.91 9.82
C ILE A 131 -20.55 -9.40 10.50
N ARG A 132 -21.74 -9.85 10.07
CA ARG A 132 -22.99 -9.56 10.78
C ARG A 132 -23.04 -10.16 12.19
N GLY A 133 -22.30 -11.24 12.44
CA GLY A 133 -22.24 -11.93 13.73
C GLY A 133 -21.01 -11.58 14.59
N MET A 134 -20.09 -10.75 14.09
CA MET A 134 -18.84 -10.41 14.77
C MET A 134 -18.85 -8.99 15.33
N ASP A 135 -18.51 -8.85 16.61
CA ASP A 135 -18.27 -7.53 17.22
C ASP A 135 -16.94 -6.91 16.73
N ASN A 136 -15.96 -7.76 16.44
CA ASN A 136 -14.66 -7.38 15.92
C ASN A 136 -14.46 -7.96 14.51
N PRO A 137 -14.47 -7.12 13.46
CA PRO A 137 -14.35 -7.60 12.08
C PRO A 137 -12.98 -8.27 11.80
N TYR A 138 -11.95 -7.99 12.60
CA TYR A 138 -10.65 -8.65 12.47
C TYR A 138 -10.65 -10.10 12.97
N ASP A 139 -11.67 -10.53 13.73
CA ASP A 139 -11.81 -11.94 14.13
C ASP A 139 -12.00 -12.86 12.91
N LEU A 140 -12.37 -12.29 11.75
CA LEU A 140 -12.37 -12.99 10.46
C LEU A 140 -11.02 -13.64 10.14
N LEU A 141 -9.88 -13.11 10.62
CA LEU A 141 -8.56 -13.72 10.42
C LEU A 141 -8.48 -15.13 11.02
N THR A 142 -9.18 -15.37 12.13
CA THR A 142 -9.23 -16.69 12.78
C THR A 142 -10.26 -17.62 12.13
N ALA A 143 -11.33 -17.05 11.56
CA ALA A 143 -12.41 -17.81 10.93
C ALA A 143 -12.11 -18.23 9.48
N ALA A 144 -11.45 -17.37 8.70
CA ALA A 144 -11.05 -17.67 7.33
C ALA A 144 -10.00 -18.78 7.29
N ASP A 145 -9.82 -19.44 6.15
CA ASP A 145 -8.78 -20.45 5.90
C ASP A 145 -7.39 -19.82 5.69
N VAL A 146 -7.34 -18.60 5.17
CA VAL A 146 -6.12 -17.78 5.06
C VAL A 146 -6.23 -16.56 5.97
N ALA A 147 -5.17 -16.23 6.70
CA ALA A 147 -5.07 -14.98 7.47
C ALA A 147 -4.12 -14.03 6.75
N SER A 148 -4.68 -13.04 6.05
CA SER A 148 -3.88 -12.07 5.30
C SER A 148 -4.48 -10.67 5.38
N VAL A 149 -3.64 -9.68 5.70
CA VAL A 149 -3.99 -8.26 5.79
C VAL A 149 -3.08 -7.41 4.93
N VAL A 150 -3.66 -6.42 4.25
CA VAL A 150 -2.92 -5.30 3.66
C VAL A 150 -3.40 -3.98 4.25
N ASP A 151 -2.49 -3.16 4.77
CA ASP A 151 -2.77 -1.79 5.22
C ASP A 151 -2.25 -0.76 4.19
N PHE A 152 -3.10 0.20 3.82
CA PHE A 152 -2.78 1.31 2.94
C PHE A 152 -2.72 2.61 3.74
N GLY A 153 -1.54 3.22 3.78
CA GLY A 153 -1.28 4.40 4.63
C GLY A 153 -0.96 4.02 6.08
N ALA A 154 -0.23 2.91 6.26
CA ALA A 154 0.12 2.30 7.55
C ALA A 154 0.76 3.25 8.57
N GLY A 155 1.37 4.35 8.14
CA GLY A 155 1.82 5.41 9.02
C GLY A 155 2.93 4.95 9.96
N ASP A 156 2.66 4.93 11.27
CA ASP A 156 3.66 4.66 12.32
C ASP A 156 3.71 3.21 12.81
N LEU A 157 2.95 2.32 12.16
CA LEU A 157 2.83 0.89 12.44
C LEU A 157 2.22 0.50 13.80
N THR A 158 1.54 1.44 14.49
CA THR A 158 0.87 1.13 15.77
C THR A 158 -0.24 0.09 15.60
N PHE A 159 -1.06 0.24 14.55
CA PHE A 159 -2.15 -0.68 14.27
C PHE A 159 -1.63 -2.10 14.00
N GLU A 160 -0.58 -2.21 13.20
CA GLU A 160 0.07 -3.46 12.82
C GLU A 160 0.62 -4.19 14.04
N GLU A 161 1.27 -3.47 14.95
CA GLU A 161 1.80 -4.03 16.19
C GLU A 161 0.67 -4.60 17.06
N GLU A 162 -0.45 -3.88 17.21
CA GLU A 162 -1.62 -4.37 17.95
C GLU A 162 -2.27 -5.58 17.27
N LEU A 163 -2.39 -5.55 15.95
CA LEU A 163 -2.97 -6.62 15.14
C LEU A 163 -2.15 -7.91 15.29
N VAL A 164 -0.82 -7.82 15.14
CA VAL A 164 0.10 -8.94 15.28
C VAL A 164 0.08 -9.48 16.71
N GLY A 165 0.16 -8.59 17.71
CA GLY A 165 0.13 -8.98 19.12
C GLY A 165 -1.14 -9.75 19.51
N ARG A 166 -2.27 -9.44 18.86
CA ARG A 166 -3.56 -10.09 19.13
C ARG A 166 -3.74 -11.41 18.38
N TYR A 167 -3.49 -11.43 17.06
CA TYR A 167 -3.91 -12.55 16.21
C TYR A 167 -2.82 -13.57 15.94
N LEU A 168 -1.54 -13.17 15.92
CA LEU A 168 -0.46 -14.12 15.62
C LEU A 168 -0.43 -15.30 16.59
N PRO A 169 -0.53 -15.13 17.93
CA PRO A 169 -0.52 -16.26 18.85
C PRO A 169 -1.69 -17.24 18.64
N LEU A 170 -2.85 -16.72 18.23
CA LEU A 170 -4.05 -17.52 17.95
C LEU A 170 -3.86 -18.37 16.68
N LEU A 171 -3.26 -17.77 15.65
CA LEU A 171 -2.99 -18.43 14.37
C LEU A 171 -1.88 -19.47 14.51
N GLU A 172 -0.81 -19.17 15.25
CA GLU A 172 0.27 -20.12 15.55
C GLU A 172 -0.24 -21.35 16.29
N LYS A 173 -1.09 -21.15 17.30
CA LYS A 173 -1.73 -22.26 18.04
C LYS A 173 -2.56 -23.15 17.12
N ALA A 174 -3.14 -22.58 16.05
CA ALA A 174 -3.87 -23.31 15.02
C ALA A 174 -2.97 -23.87 13.90
N GLY A 175 -1.65 -23.65 13.95
CA GLY A 175 -0.71 -24.06 12.91
C GLY A 175 -0.88 -23.31 11.60
N ARG A 176 -1.34 -22.06 11.65
CA ARG A 176 -1.66 -21.22 10.48
C ARG A 176 -0.71 -20.04 10.36
N ASP A 177 -0.35 -19.73 9.12
CA ASP A 177 0.47 -18.56 8.80
C ASP A 177 -0.36 -17.28 8.82
N PHE A 178 0.29 -16.16 9.16
CA PHE A 178 -0.25 -14.81 9.11
C PHE A 178 0.60 -13.92 8.19
N THR A 179 -0.02 -13.40 7.14
CA THR A 179 0.62 -12.45 6.21
C THR A 179 0.12 -11.04 6.48
N LEU A 180 1.04 -10.11 6.71
CA LEU A 180 0.76 -8.68 6.90
C LEU A 180 1.63 -7.84 5.97
N HIS A 181 0.99 -7.14 5.06
CA HIS A 181 1.66 -6.20 4.16
C HIS A 181 1.20 -4.77 4.43
N CYS A 182 2.09 -3.81 4.28
CA CYS A 182 1.82 -2.39 4.50
C CYS A 182 2.33 -1.60 3.30
N LEU A 183 1.53 -0.68 2.77
CA LEU A 183 1.95 0.26 1.73
C LEU A 183 1.92 1.67 2.29
N ASP A 184 2.98 2.42 2.05
CA ASP A 184 3.02 3.83 2.40
C ASP A 184 4.00 4.60 1.50
N ARG A 185 3.72 5.90 1.36
CA ARG A 185 4.65 6.87 0.75
C ARG A 185 5.81 7.20 1.68
N LEU A 186 5.67 6.91 2.98
CA LEU A 186 6.75 7.02 3.94
C LEU A 186 7.94 6.14 3.52
N ASN A 187 9.14 6.70 3.62
CA ASN A 187 10.38 5.97 3.47
C ASN A 187 10.91 5.66 4.88
N PRO A 188 11.15 4.38 5.24
CA PRO A 188 11.73 4.00 6.54
C PRO A 188 13.04 4.72 6.86
N GLU A 189 13.80 5.10 5.84
CA GLU A 189 15.10 5.75 5.99
C GLU A 189 15.02 7.28 6.14
N GLU A 190 13.86 7.88 5.85
CA GLU A 190 13.71 9.34 5.84
C GLU A 190 12.82 9.85 6.98
N GLU A 191 13.25 10.97 7.57
CA GLU A 191 12.48 11.73 8.53
C GLU A 191 12.04 13.04 7.89
N PHE A 192 10.73 13.19 7.64
CA PHE A 192 10.16 14.44 7.12
C PHE A 192 9.78 15.39 8.26
N SER A 193 9.02 14.88 9.24
CA SER A 193 8.68 15.60 10.47
C SER A 193 8.27 14.61 11.56
N PRO A 194 8.27 14.98 12.85
CA PRO A 194 7.79 14.11 13.93
C PRO A 194 6.34 13.62 13.76
N LEU A 195 5.54 14.33 12.97
CA LEU A 195 4.14 14.01 12.66
C LEU A 195 3.99 13.07 11.46
N VAL A 196 5.03 12.93 10.63
CA VAL A 196 5.00 12.19 9.37
C VAL A 196 6.30 11.39 9.26
N GLN A 197 6.36 10.31 10.03
CA GLN A 197 7.49 9.40 10.11
C GLN A 197 7.02 7.98 10.39
N LEU A 198 7.73 7.02 9.83
CA LEU A 198 7.55 5.61 10.17
C LEU A 198 8.08 5.35 11.58
N GLY A 199 7.37 4.53 12.36
CA GLY A 199 7.87 4.06 13.65
C GLY A 199 9.03 3.08 13.47
N ARG A 200 10.27 3.56 13.43
CA ARG A 200 11.48 2.73 13.16
C ARG A 200 11.57 1.49 14.06
N GLU A 201 11.36 1.64 15.37
CA GLU A 201 11.41 0.53 16.32
C GLU A 201 10.34 -0.54 16.01
N ARG A 202 9.10 -0.12 15.72
CA ARG A 202 8.02 -1.04 15.33
C ARG A 202 8.30 -1.71 14.00
N PHE A 203 8.80 -0.94 13.02
CA PHE A 203 9.20 -1.48 11.73
C PHE A 203 10.27 -2.56 11.88
N GLU A 204 11.31 -2.32 12.68
CA GLU A 204 12.37 -3.29 12.95
C GLU A 204 11.82 -4.53 13.67
N LYS A 205 10.96 -4.35 14.67
CA LYS A 205 10.31 -5.44 15.43
C LYS A 205 9.43 -6.32 14.53
N LEU A 206 8.65 -5.72 13.64
CA LEU A 206 7.79 -6.44 12.70
C LEU A 206 8.62 -7.14 11.61
N SER A 207 9.66 -6.49 11.10
CA SER A 207 10.52 -7.03 10.04
C SER A 207 11.40 -8.19 10.50
N HIS A 208 11.81 -8.19 11.77
CA HIS A 208 12.67 -9.23 12.35
C HIS A 208 11.92 -10.09 13.38
N HIS A 209 10.59 -10.15 13.27
CA HIS A 209 9.77 -10.89 14.19
C HIS A 209 10.17 -12.39 14.17
N PRO A 210 10.34 -13.05 15.34
CA PRO A 210 10.97 -14.37 15.41
C PRO A 210 10.07 -15.53 14.96
N SER A 211 8.77 -15.28 14.79
CA SER A 211 7.80 -16.31 14.39
C SER A 211 8.02 -16.77 12.95
N LEU A 212 8.08 -18.08 12.75
CA LEU A 212 8.12 -18.70 11.41
C LEU A 212 6.74 -18.70 10.72
N HIS A 213 5.67 -18.44 11.47
CA HIS A 213 4.31 -18.34 10.94
C HIS A 213 3.93 -16.91 10.56
N PHE A 214 4.81 -15.93 10.75
CA PHE A 214 4.52 -14.54 10.45
C PHE A 214 5.33 -14.05 9.26
N ARG A 215 4.64 -13.41 8.31
CA ARG A 215 5.25 -12.78 7.13
C ARG A 215 4.88 -11.32 7.10
N PHE A 216 5.89 -10.46 7.24
CA PHE A 216 5.72 -9.01 7.20
C PHE A 216 6.44 -8.42 5.99
N ARG A 217 5.81 -7.44 5.33
CA ARG A 217 6.48 -6.61 4.33
C ARG A 217 5.94 -5.20 4.30
N PHE A 218 6.86 -4.24 4.29
CA PHE A 218 6.57 -2.82 4.11
C PHE A 218 7.00 -2.38 2.71
N PHE A 219 6.05 -1.86 1.93
CA PHE A 219 6.26 -1.25 0.63
C PHE A 219 6.28 0.27 0.80
N GLY A 220 7.44 0.79 1.19
CA GLY A 220 7.67 2.22 1.40
C GLY A 220 8.07 2.96 0.11
N ASN A 221 8.05 4.29 0.18
CA ASN A 221 8.49 5.18 -0.90
C ASN A 221 7.79 4.90 -2.25
N GLN A 222 6.53 4.51 -2.20
CA GLN A 222 5.70 4.32 -3.38
C GLN A 222 4.30 4.89 -3.16
N ASP A 223 3.59 5.15 -4.25
CA ASP A 223 2.21 5.53 -4.15
C ASP A 223 1.37 4.36 -3.61
N MET A 224 0.52 4.61 -2.60
CA MET A 224 -0.40 3.61 -2.06
C MET A 224 -1.42 3.11 -3.11
N LEU A 225 -1.65 3.88 -4.18
CA LEU A 225 -2.48 3.47 -5.32
C LEU A 225 -1.73 2.62 -6.35
N ASP A 226 -0.40 2.51 -6.28
CA ASP A 226 0.38 1.66 -7.19
C ASP A 226 0.38 0.20 -6.70
N LEU A 227 -0.58 -0.55 -7.23
CA LEU A 227 -0.85 -1.94 -6.83
C LEU A 227 0.11 -2.97 -7.43
N LYS A 228 0.97 -2.60 -8.40
CA LYS A 228 1.76 -3.57 -9.18
C LYS A 228 2.62 -4.47 -8.30
N GLY A 229 3.30 -3.90 -7.31
CA GLY A 229 4.19 -4.64 -6.41
C GLY A 229 3.48 -5.51 -5.37
N VAL A 230 2.21 -5.22 -5.07
CA VAL A 230 1.45 -5.88 -4.00
C VAL A 230 0.55 -6.98 -4.55
N GLN A 231 -0.07 -6.74 -5.70
CA GLN A 231 -0.89 -7.74 -6.40
C GLN A 231 -0.08 -8.94 -6.91
N THR A 232 1.22 -8.75 -7.14
CA THR A 232 2.13 -9.85 -7.49
C THR A 232 2.36 -10.81 -6.32
N GLU A 233 2.36 -10.29 -5.08
CA GLU A 233 2.60 -11.05 -3.84
C GLU A 233 1.33 -11.74 -3.36
N CYS A 234 0.24 -10.98 -3.22
CA CYS A 234 -1.08 -11.50 -2.89
C CYS A 234 -2.12 -10.82 -3.79
N PRO A 235 -2.79 -11.59 -4.67
CA PRO A 235 -3.75 -11.00 -5.59
C PRO A 235 -5.01 -10.50 -4.87
N ARG A 236 -5.33 -11.07 -3.70
CA ARG A 236 -6.44 -10.64 -2.84
C ARG A 236 -6.24 -11.09 -1.40
N TYR A 237 -6.28 -10.16 -0.47
CA TYR A 237 -6.17 -10.35 0.97
C TYR A 237 -7.51 -10.70 1.59
N THR A 238 -7.47 -11.32 2.76
CA THR A 238 -8.66 -11.57 3.58
C THR A 238 -9.24 -10.24 4.04
N ILE A 239 -8.38 -9.32 4.50
CA ILE A 239 -8.75 -7.97 4.90
C ILE A 239 -7.85 -6.95 4.19
N SER A 240 -8.45 -5.95 3.55
CA SER A 240 -7.76 -4.70 3.20
C SER A 240 -8.18 -3.61 4.17
N VAL A 241 -7.24 -2.79 4.62
CA VAL A 241 -7.50 -1.73 5.59
C VAL A 241 -6.85 -0.41 5.18
N CYS A 242 -7.49 0.69 5.57
CA CYS A 242 -6.87 2.01 5.58
C CYS A 242 -7.29 2.69 6.90
N HIS A 243 -6.36 2.83 7.83
CA HIS A 243 -6.61 3.56 9.07
C HIS A 243 -6.31 5.04 8.90
N SER A 244 -7.20 5.89 9.43
CA SER A 244 -7.08 7.35 9.39
C SER A 244 -6.77 7.88 7.98
N PRO A 245 -7.62 7.55 6.97
CA PRO A 245 -7.42 8.03 5.60
C PRO A 245 -7.21 9.55 5.61
N ALA A 246 -6.11 10.00 5.02
CA ALA A 246 -5.65 11.36 5.21
C ALA A 246 -6.56 12.40 4.56
N SER A 247 -6.94 13.42 5.33
CA SER A 247 -7.33 14.73 4.81
C SER A 247 -6.07 15.54 4.42
N PRO A 248 -6.00 16.13 3.23
CA PRO A 248 -7.08 16.27 2.23
C PRO A 248 -7.19 15.16 1.18
N THR A 249 -6.26 14.20 1.14
CA THR A 249 -6.12 13.22 0.04
C THR A 249 -7.41 12.50 -0.34
N PHE A 250 -8.24 12.14 0.64
CA PHE A 250 -9.50 11.42 0.41
C PHE A 250 -10.76 12.23 0.73
N ALA A 251 -10.62 13.49 1.15
CA ALA A 251 -11.71 14.37 1.54
C ALA A 251 -12.34 15.14 0.36
N TYR A 252 -11.80 15.02 -0.86
CA TYR A 252 -12.32 15.73 -2.03
C TYR A 252 -12.36 14.80 -3.23
N GLU A 253 -13.55 14.54 -3.76
CA GLU A 253 -13.75 13.65 -4.92
C GLU A 253 -13.53 14.39 -6.25
N PRO A 254 -12.48 14.07 -7.05
CA PRO A 254 -12.22 14.74 -8.32
C PRO A 254 -13.35 14.64 -9.34
N SER A 255 -14.19 13.59 -9.28
CA SER A 255 -15.32 13.44 -10.20
C SER A 255 -16.47 14.43 -9.92
N ARG A 256 -16.45 15.14 -8.78
CA ARG A 256 -17.52 16.08 -8.38
C ARG A 256 -17.00 17.46 -7.98
N ILE A 257 -15.75 17.59 -7.52
CA ILE A 257 -15.13 18.86 -7.14
C ILE A 257 -13.98 19.18 -8.09
N GLU A 258 -14.10 20.30 -8.79
CA GLU A 258 -13.07 20.79 -9.68
C GLU A 258 -11.77 21.13 -8.93
N ALA A 259 -10.63 20.83 -9.57
CA ALA A 259 -9.31 21.05 -9.00
C ALA A 259 -9.06 22.52 -8.57
N ALA A 260 -9.60 23.50 -9.31
CA ALA A 260 -9.47 24.91 -8.98
C ALA A 260 -10.22 25.27 -7.67
N VAL A 261 -11.41 24.69 -7.48
CA VAL A 261 -12.23 24.87 -6.28
C VAL A 261 -11.53 24.23 -5.08
N THR A 262 -11.00 23.00 -5.24
CA THR A 262 -10.22 22.33 -4.19
C THR A 262 -8.96 23.13 -3.80
N GLN A 263 -8.22 23.66 -4.77
CA GLN A 263 -7.04 24.48 -4.48
C GLN A 263 -7.39 25.76 -3.71
N GLN A 264 -8.48 26.43 -4.08
CA GLN A 264 -8.94 27.62 -3.39
C GLN A 264 -9.35 27.28 -1.95
N HIS A 265 -10.16 26.22 -1.77
CA HIS A 265 -10.61 25.76 -0.47
C HIS A 265 -9.45 25.37 0.46
N LEU A 266 -8.44 24.67 -0.06
CA LEU A 266 -7.23 24.34 0.69
C LEU A 266 -6.46 25.59 1.15
N ARG A 267 -6.39 26.64 0.32
CA ARG A 267 -5.74 27.90 0.70
C ARG A 267 -6.49 28.62 1.80
N GLU A 268 -7.82 28.56 1.76
CA GLU A 268 -8.69 29.18 2.77
C GLU A 268 -8.63 28.44 4.11
N THR A 269 -8.61 27.09 4.09
CA THR A 269 -8.71 26.28 5.31
C THR A 269 -7.36 25.86 5.88
N LYS A 270 -6.37 25.56 5.04
CA LYS A 270 -5.04 25.07 5.45
C LYS A 270 -3.94 26.12 5.32
N GLY A 271 -4.23 27.27 4.69
CA GLY A 271 -3.29 28.37 4.49
C GLY A 271 -2.59 28.31 3.12
N THR A 272 -1.78 29.32 2.81
CA THR A 272 -1.08 29.38 1.51
C THR A 272 0.03 28.34 1.45
N PHE A 273 0.16 27.62 0.34
CA PHE A 273 1.16 26.57 0.20
C PHE A 273 1.86 26.59 -1.16
N ARG A 274 3.09 26.09 -1.20
CA ARG A 274 3.88 25.95 -2.43
C ARG A 274 4.87 24.79 -2.31
N ARG A 275 5.17 24.14 -3.44
CA ARG A 275 6.29 23.20 -3.54
C ARG A 275 7.59 23.99 -3.67
N MET A 276 8.62 23.62 -2.92
CA MET A 276 9.94 24.24 -2.98
C MET A 276 11.04 23.23 -2.70
N ARG A 277 12.29 23.60 -3.00
CA ARG A 277 13.46 22.80 -2.60
C ARG A 277 14.03 23.30 -1.28
N ALA A 278 14.12 22.42 -0.29
CA ALA A 278 14.77 22.67 1.00
C ALA A 278 15.81 21.59 1.27
N LYS A 279 17.06 21.97 1.60
CA LYS A 279 18.17 21.04 1.86
C LYS A 279 18.35 19.96 0.77
N GLY A 280 18.13 20.34 -0.50
CA GLY A 280 18.26 19.44 -1.65
C GLY A 280 17.07 18.52 -1.93
N ARG A 281 15.98 18.60 -1.15
CA ARG A 281 14.76 17.80 -1.31
C ARG A 281 13.57 18.67 -1.69
N GLU A 282 12.62 18.10 -2.42
CA GLU A 282 11.32 18.76 -2.64
C GLU A 282 10.45 18.62 -1.39
N VAL A 283 9.86 19.72 -0.95
CA VAL A 283 8.95 19.79 0.20
C VAL A 283 7.75 20.65 -0.14
N LEU A 284 6.65 20.43 0.57
CA LEU A 284 5.50 21.33 0.59
C LEU A 284 5.66 22.30 1.76
N GLU A 285 5.88 23.59 1.45
CA GLU A 285 5.84 24.66 2.44
C GLU A 285 4.39 25.13 2.58
N VAL A 286 3.88 25.16 3.81
CA VAL A 286 2.55 25.67 4.18
C VAL A 286 2.72 26.83 5.15
N ILE A 287 2.09 27.94 4.84
CA ILE A 287 2.08 29.16 5.63
C ILE A 287 0.65 29.33 6.18
N HIS A 288 0.51 29.12 7.50
CA HIS A 288 -0.76 29.24 8.21
C HIS A 288 -0.60 30.29 9.32
N GLY A 289 -1.27 31.43 9.18
CA GLY A 289 -1.03 32.58 10.05
C GLY A 289 0.43 33.06 9.95
N SER A 290 1.13 33.12 11.09
CA SER A 290 2.56 33.47 11.16
C SER A 290 3.51 32.26 11.07
N GLU A 291 2.98 31.04 11.09
CA GLU A 291 3.79 29.82 11.12
C GLU A 291 4.13 29.32 9.72
N ARG A 292 5.34 28.77 9.59
CA ARG A 292 5.81 28.11 8.36
C ARG A 292 6.11 26.66 8.70
N LEU A 293 5.34 25.75 8.09
CA LEU A 293 5.46 24.32 8.27
C LEU A 293 5.91 23.67 6.97
N THR A 294 6.67 22.59 7.08
CA THR A 294 7.15 21.81 5.93
C THR A 294 6.63 20.39 6.02
N PHE A 295 6.04 19.91 4.92
CA PHE A 295 5.49 18.57 4.78
C PHE A 295 6.12 17.85 3.58
N PRO A 296 5.94 16.53 3.45
CA PRO A 296 6.23 15.85 2.20
C PRO A 296 5.49 16.52 1.02
N PRO A 297 6.09 16.53 -0.19
CA PRO A 297 5.55 17.27 -1.34
C PRO A 297 4.17 16.78 -1.79
N TRP A 298 3.82 15.56 -1.40
CA TRP A 298 2.60 14.85 -1.71
C TRP A 298 1.49 14.99 -0.66
N LYS A 299 1.72 15.71 0.46
CA LYS A 299 0.76 15.81 1.57
C LYS A 299 -0.62 16.33 1.14
N PHE A 300 -0.68 17.17 0.10
CA PHE A 300 -1.91 17.74 -0.47
C PHE A 300 -2.28 17.14 -1.83
N ASP A 301 -1.72 15.99 -2.21
CA ASP A 301 -2.20 15.26 -3.39
C ASP A 301 -3.62 14.77 -3.13
N ILE A 302 -4.51 14.96 -4.11
CA ILE A 302 -5.94 14.65 -4.01
C ILE A 302 -6.27 13.46 -4.91
N TYR A 303 -6.87 12.43 -4.30
CA TYR A 303 -7.36 11.25 -4.98
C TYR A 303 -8.85 11.04 -4.85
N GLY A 304 -9.42 11.39 -3.69
CA GLY A 304 -10.84 11.27 -3.43
C GLY A 304 -11.28 9.88 -2.98
N PRO A 305 -12.50 9.80 -2.41
CA PRO A 305 -13.06 8.58 -1.85
C PRO A 305 -13.23 7.46 -2.88
N LEU A 306 -13.51 7.74 -4.16
CA LEU A 306 -13.67 6.69 -5.17
C LEU A 306 -12.38 5.88 -5.36
N ALA A 307 -11.23 6.55 -5.37
CA ALA A 307 -9.94 5.88 -5.49
C ALA A 307 -9.67 4.94 -4.30
N LEU A 308 -10.02 5.36 -3.07
CA LEU A 308 -9.87 4.55 -1.87
C LEU A 308 -10.82 3.34 -1.85
N LEU A 309 -12.09 3.54 -2.18
CA LEU A 309 -13.06 2.46 -2.26
C LEU A 309 -12.69 1.43 -3.34
N ASP A 310 -12.20 1.91 -4.49
CA ASP A 310 -11.73 1.03 -5.56
C ASP A 310 -10.48 0.25 -5.11
N LEU A 311 -9.52 0.92 -4.47
CA LEU A 311 -8.31 0.31 -3.91
C LEU A 311 -8.64 -0.84 -2.97
N LEU A 312 -9.47 -0.57 -1.97
CA LEU A 312 -9.80 -1.53 -0.92
C LEU A 312 -10.60 -2.71 -1.48
N SER A 313 -11.57 -2.46 -2.35
CA SER A 313 -12.43 -3.52 -2.91
C SER A 313 -11.70 -4.43 -3.90
N ARG A 314 -10.67 -3.94 -4.60
CA ARG A 314 -9.80 -4.78 -5.46
C ARG A 314 -8.91 -5.72 -4.65
N THR A 315 -8.49 -5.27 -3.48
CA THR A 315 -7.40 -5.89 -2.74
C THR A 315 -7.87 -6.73 -1.57
N GLY A 316 -9.03 -6.45 -0.98
CA GLY A 316 -9.58 -7.22 0.14
C GLY A 316 -10.83 -8.01 -0.23
N LYS A 317 -11.13 -9.03 0.55
CA LYS A 317 -12.47 -9.62 0.63
C LYS A 317 -13.34 -8.93 1.67
N LEU A 318 -12.73 -8.48 2.77
CA LEU A 318 -13.30 -7.51 3.69
C LEU A 318 -12.49 -6.22 3.60
N CYS A 319 -13.17 -5.08 3.51
CA CYS A 319 -12.56 -3.75 3.54
C CYS A 319 -12.84 -3.10 4.89
N ILE A 320 -11.82 -2.54 5.54
CA ILE A 320 -11.97 -1.82 6.81
C ILE A 320 -11.38 -0.43 6.67
N MET A 321 -12.10 0.57 7.20
CA MET A 321 -11.56 1.90 7.40
C MET A 321 -11.80 2.29 8.86
N GLY A 322 -10.73 2.58 9.60
CA GLY A 322 -10.82 2.96 11.01
C GLY A 322 -10.39 4.40 11.23
N ALA A 323 -10.91 5.02 12.30
CA ALA A 323 -10.61 6.41 12.68
C ALA A 323 -10.75 7.40 11.50
N VAL A 324 -11.81 7.24 10.71
CA VAL A 324 -12.13 8.10 9.57
C VAL A 324 -12.65 9.43 10.09
N ASP A 325 -11.97 10.53 9.76
CA ASP A 325 -12.42 11.85 10.15
C ASP A 325 -13.77 12.21 9.49
N THR A 326 -14.44 13.21 10.02
CA THR A 326 -15.82 13.55 9.60
C THR A 326 -15.88 14.04 8.15
N GLU A 327 -14.85 14.75 7.68
CA GLU A 327 -14.81 15.28 6.31
C GLU A 327 -14.69 14.14 5.31
N VAL A 328 -13.70 13.25 5.51
CA VAL A 328 -13.51 12.05 4.68
C VAL A 328 -14.73 11.11 4.77
N PHE A 329 -15.33 10.97 5.94
CA PHE A 329 -16.48 10.09 6.13
C PHE A 329 -17.68 10.50 5.27
N TRP A 330 -18.03 11.79 5.24
CA TRP A 330 -19.17 12.26 4.44
C TRP A 330 -18.95 12.06 2.95
N GLU A 331 -17.72 12.23 2.48
CA GLU A 331 -17.33 11.98 1.11
C GLU A 331 -17.37 10.49 0.74
N ILE A 332 -16.92 9.61 1.64
CA ILE A 332 -17.08 8.16 1.44
C ILE A 332 -18.56 7.82 1.38
N LEU A 333 -19.36 8.34 2.31
CA LEU A 333 -20.80 8.07 2.37
C LEU A 333 -21.52 8.56 1.10
N SER A 334 -21.14 9.72 0.54
CA SER A 334 -21.72 10.21 -0.72
C SER A 334 -21.51 9.27 -1.90
N GLN A 335 -20.40 8.52 -1.91
CA GLN A 335 -20.13 7.51 -2.95
C GLN A 335 -20.88 6.19 -2.71
N LEU A 336 -21.23 5.89 -1.46
CA LEU A 336 -21.93 4.67 -1.08
C LEU A 336 -23.46 4.78 -1.15
N LEU A 337 -24.01 6.00 -1.08
CA LEU A 337 -25.45 6.22 -1.21
C LEU A 337 -25.93 6.13 -2.67
N PRO A 338 -27.08 5.51 -2.94
CA PRO A 338 -27.59 5.38 -4.31
C PRO A 338 -27.98 6.74 -4.92
N GLU A 339 -28.50 7.67 -4.13
CA GLU A 339 -29.08 8.91 -4.64
C GLU A 339 -28.04 9.84 -5.27
N GLU A 340 -28.31 10.33 -6.48
CA GLU A 340 -27.41 11.25 -7.19
C GLU A 340 -27.23 12.58 -6.45
N ARG A 341 -28.27 13.05 -5.76
CA ARG A 341 -28.20 14.25 -4.91
C ARG A 341 -27.14 14.15 -3.81
N ALA A 342 -26.75 12.94 -3.40
CA ALA A 342 -25.70 12.76 -2.41
C ALA A 342 -24.33 13.20 -2.95
N ARG A 343 -24.16 13.37 -4.27
CA ARG A 343 -22.91 13.76 -4.94
C ARG A 343 -23.05 15.14 -5.63
N PRO A 344 -23.28 16.22 -4.88
CA PRO A 344 -23.39 17.55 -5.46
C PRO A 344 -22.07 18.01 -6.09
N HIS A 345 -22.18 18.73 -7.21
CA HIS A 345 -21.05 19.28 -7.94
C HIS A 345 -20.49 20.54 -7.24
N ASN A 346 -19.17 20.61 -7.04
CA ASN A 346 -18.44 21.72 -6.41
C ASN A 346 -18.95 22.15 -5.02
N VAL A 347 -19.49 21.22 -4.23
CA VAL A 347 -19.96 21.50 -2.86
C VAL A 347 -19.13 20.71 -1.85
N PHE A 348 -18.47 21.38 -0.91
CA PHE A 348 -17.86 20.72 0.25
C PHE A 348 -18.93 20.45 1.31
N PHE A 349 -18.90 19.27 1.92
CA PHE A 349 -19.82 18.98 3.03
C PHE A 349 -19.43 19.76 4.28
N THR A 350 -20.40 20.40 4.88
CA THR A 350 -20.27 21.12 6.16
C THR A 350 -21.38 20.66 7.10
N ALA A 351 -21.25 20.98 8.39
CA ALA A 351 -22.30 20.72 9.36
C ALA A 351 -23.65 21.37 8.98
N GLU A 352 -23.62 22.44 8.18
CA GLU A 352 -24.81 23.20 7.78
C GLU A 352 -25.53 22.59 6.57
N ASN A 353 -24.80 21.99 5.63
CA ASN A 353 -25.38 21.54 4.35
C ASN A 353 -25.50 20.01 4.22
N VAL A 354 -24.76 19.23 5.01
CA VAL A 354 -24.64 17.77 4.82
C VAL A 354 -26.00 17.07 4.91
N ARG A 355 -26.90 17.59 5.75
CA ARG A 355 -28.26 17.09 5.91
C ARG A 355 -29.08 17.14 4.62
N ASP A 356 -28.92 18.20 3.83
CA ASP A 356 -29.73 18.43 2.62
C ASP A 356 -29.37 17.41 1.52
N TYR A 357 -28.10 17.01 1.46
CA TYR A 357 -27.59 16.08 0.47
C TYR A 357 -27.71 14.61 0.90
N LEU A 358 -27.38 14.28 2.15
CA LEU A 358 -27.36 12.90 2.63
C LEU A 358 -28.69 12.44 3.27
N GLY A 359 -29.59 13.38 3.59
CA GLY A 359 -30.97 13.10 3.99
C GLY A 359 -31.09 12.13 5.16
N ALA A 360 -31.89 11.07 4.98
CA ALA A 360 -32.21 10.10 6.02
C ALA A 360 -30.97 9.35 6.55
N ALA A 361 -29.97 9.09 5.69
CA ALA A 361 -28.74 8.46 6.12
C ALA A 361 -27.98 9.32 7.14
N TYR A 362 -27.90 10.64 6.90
CA TYR A 362 -27.32 11.57 7.87
C TYR A 362 -28.13 11.62 9.17
N GLU A 363 -29.46 11.69 9.10
CA GLU A 363 -30.34 11.70 10.28
C GLU A 363 -30.13 10.48 11.19
N ASP A 364 -30.02 9.29 10.59
CA ASP A 364 -29.79 8.05 11.34
C ASP A 364 -28.39 8.01 11.95
N LEU A 365 -27.37 8.42 11.20
CA LEU A 365 -25.99 8.45 11.68
C LEU A 365 -25.74 9.53 12.73
N ALA A 366 -26.37 10.71 12.62
CA ALA A 366 -26.27 11.78 13.59
C ALA A 366 -26.81 11.36 14.97
N ARG A 367 -27.85 10.52 14.98
CA ARG A 367 -28.44 9.93 16.21
C ARG A 367 -27.63 8.76 16.77
N LEU A 368 -26.67 8.20 16.03
CA LEU A 368 -25.91 7.04 16.47
C LEU A 368 -25.01 7.41 17.66
N PRO A 369 -25.14 6.75 18.83
CA PRO A 369 -24.25 7.00 19.96
C PRO A 369 -22.80 6.57 19.68
N VAL A 370 -21.84 7.19 20.36
CA VAL A 370 -20.44 6.72 20.35
C VAL A 370 -20.39 5.29 20.91
N GLY A 371 -19.65 4.41 20.24
CA GLY A 371 -19.56 2.98 20.53
C GLY A 371 -20.60 2.13 19.79
N ALA A 372 -21.69 2.73 19.29
CA ALA A 372 -22.74 2.02 18.57
C ALA A 372 -22.42 1.86 17.08
N GLY A 373 -23.14 0.93 16.42
CA GLY A 373 -23.05 0.68 15.00
C GLY A 373 -24.41 0.50 14.34
N THR A 374 -24.45 0.67 13.02
CA THR A 374 -25.62 0.44 12.18
C THR A 374 -25.20 -0.04 10.79
N VAL A 375 -26.07 -0.78 10.12
CA VAL A 375 -25.88 -1.17 8.72
C VAL A 375 -26.56 -0.14 7.83
N LEU A 376 -25.86 0.32 6.79
CA LEU A 376 -26.45 1.17 5.77
C LEU A 376 -27.49 0.37 4.98
N ARG A 377 -28.73 0.87 4.93
CA ARG A 377 -29.88 0.12 4.38
C ARG A 377 -29.78 -0.10 2.88
N ASP A 378 -29.51 0.98 2.15
CA ASP A 378 -29.41 0.99 0.71
C ASP A 378 -27.98 1.41 0.32
N VAL A 379 -27.32 0.57 -0.47
CA VAL A 379 -25.94 0.78 -0.90
C VAL A 379 -25.89 0.80 -2.42
N ARG A 380 -25.19 1.80 -2.95
CA ARG A 380 -24.91 1.97 -4.38
C ARG A 380 -24.19 0.74 -4.95
N GLN A 381 -24.67 0.24 -6.09
CA GLN A 381 -24.13 -0.95 -6.76
C GLN A 381 -23.39 -0.65 -8.08
N ASP A 382 -23.38 0.60 -8.53
CA ASP A 382 -22.83 1.07 -9.81
C ASP A 382 -21.62 2.01 -9.62
N ILE A 383 -20.82 1.78 -8.57
CA ILE A 383 -19.65 2.61 -8.26
C ILE A 383 -18.60 2.40 -9.36
N PRO A 384 -18.06 3.47 -9.98
CA PRO A 384 -17.04 3.34 -11.02
C PRO A 384 -15.72 2.82 -10.48
N ARG A 385 -15.08 1.94 -11.26
CA ARG A 385 -13.67 1.60 -11.11
C ARG A 385 -12.80 2.73 -11.66
N VAL A 386 -12.07 3.42 -10.80
CA VAL A 386 -11.29 4.63 -11.15
C VAL A 386 -9.77 4.41 -11.14
N LEU A 387 -9.31 3.27 -10.62
CA LEU A 387 -7.90 2.89 -10.64
C LEU A 387 -7.55 2.12 -11.92
N ASN A 388 -6.50 2.56 -12.61
CA ASN A 388 -6.07 2.12 -13.95
C ASN A 388 -7.10 2.45 -15.05
N ALA A 389 -6.70 2.28 -16.32
CA ALA A 389 -7.60 2.39 -17.47
C ALA A 389 -8.58 1.20 -17.52
N ALA A 390 -9.46 1.09 -16.52
CA ALA A 390 -10.63 0.23 -16.61
C ALA A 390 -11.52 0.71 -17.77
N SER A 391 -12.27 -0.19 -18.40
CA SER A 391 -13.29 0.25 -19.37
C SER A 391 -14.27 1.19 -18.68
N GLU A 392 -14.79 2.19 -19.40
CA GLU A 392 -15.74 3.18 -18.86
C GLU A 392 -16.98 2.54 -18.17
N ASP A 393 -17.25 1.27 -18.47
CA ASP A 393 -18.36 0.47 -17.95
C ASP A 393 -18.01 -0.45 -16.75
N ASP A 394 -16.77 -0.47 -16.26
CA ASP A 394 -16.42 -1.34 -15.13
C ASP A 394 -16.94 -0.75 -13.81
N ARG A 395 -17.97 -1.40 -13.25
CA ARG A 395 -18.70 -0.96 -12.05
C ARG A 395 -18.66 -2.04 -10.96
N TYR A 396 -18.76 -1.60 -9.71
CA TYR A 396 -18.85 -2.49 -8.56
C TYR A 396 -19.75 -1.92 -7.48
N GLY A 397 -20.05 -2.75 -6.47
CA GLY A 397 -20.85 -2.39 -5.32
C GLY A 397 -20.39 -3.09 -4.06
N PHE A 398 -21.09 -2.81 -2.97
CA PHE A 398 -20.91 -3.48 -1.69
C PHE A 398 -22.23 -4.10 -1.24
N ARG A 399 -22.17 -5.30 -0.68
CA ARG A 399 -23.34 -6.01 -0.14
C ARG A 399 -23.65 -5.60 1.28
N LEU A 400 -22.61 -5.25 2.01
CA LEU A 400 -22.70 -4.81 3.40
C LEU A 400 -21.82 -3.59 3.58
N VAL A 401 -22.38 -2.57 4.22
CA VAL A 401 -21.65 -1.43 4.77
C VAL A 401 -22.10 -1.29 6.22
N HIS A 402 -21.26 -1.73 7.14
CA HIS A 402 -21.45 -1.57 8.57
C HIS A 402 -20.67 -0.34 9.04
N ILE A 403 -21.34 0.58 9.72
CA ILE A 403 -20.79 1.86 10.18
C ILE A 403 -20.86 1.89 11.70
N ARG A 404 -19.76 2.27 12.35
CA ARG A 404 -19.70 2.51 13.80
C ARG A 404 -19.19 3.92 14.07
N ARG A 405 -19.66 4.50 15.18
CA ARG A 405 -19.20 5.81 15.64
C ARG A 405 -18.20 5.65 16.78
N GLY A 406 -17.00 6.21 16.64
CA GLY A 406 -15.95 6.18 17.65
C GLY A 406 -14.56 5.89 17.07
N ALA A 407 -13.53 6.27 17.82
CA ALA A 407 -12.12 6.05 17.47
C ALA A 407 -11.62 4.67 17.92
N LEU A 408 -12.00 4.27 19.13
CA LEU A 408 -11.56 3.03 19.78
C LEU A 408 -12.77 2.16 20.10
N PHE A 409 -12.60 0.86 19.94
CA PHE A 409 -13.62 -0.14 20.29
C PHE A 409 -12.95 -1.29 21.07
N PRO A 410 -13.63 -1.86 22.08
CA PRO A 410 -13.07 -2.96 22.86
C PRO A 410 -12.59 -4.10 21.97
N GLY A 411 -11.29 -4.39 22.07
CA GLY A 411 -10.65 -5.49 21.37
C GLY A 411 -10.33 -5.27 19.89
N LEU A 412 -10.69 -4.13 19.29
CA LEU A 412 -10.27 -3.81 17.93
C LEU A 412 -8.86 -3.22 17.95
N PRO A 413 -7.91 -3.73 17.15
CA PRO A 413 -6.63 -3.07 16.94
C PRO A 413 -6.84 -1.68 16.35
N ALA A 414 -6.05 -0.70 16.80
CA ALA A 414 -6.21 0.69 16.40
C ALA A 414 -4.86 1.38 16.09
N GLY A 415 -4.88 2.33 15.16
CA GLY A 415 -3.72 3.16 14.85
C GLY A 415 -3.49 4.25 15.90
N LYS A 416 -2.30 4.86 15.88
CA LYS A 416 -1.94 5.95 16.82
C LYS A 416 -2.95 7.09 16.84
N THR A 417 -3.44 7.51 15.67
CA THR A 417 -4.43 8.60 15.55
C THR A 417 -5.70 8.31 16.36
N ALA A 418 -6.16 7.06 16.41
CA ALA A 418 -7.33 6.68 17.18
C ALA A 418 -7.12 6.87 18.69
N HIS A 419 -5.91 6.58 19.19
CA HIS A 419 -5.53 6.72 20.60
C HIS A 419 -5.36 8.16 21.07
N VAL A 420 -5.17 9.11 20.16
CA VAL A 420 -5.01 10.54 20.49
C VAL A 420 -6.24 11.37 20.12
N PHE A 421 -7.28 10.74 19.55
CA PHE A 421 -8.47 11.43 19.08
C PHE A 421 -9.26 12.08 20.23
N ASP A 422 -9.30 11.44 21.40
CA ASP A 422 -9.94 11.97 22.61
C ASP A 422 -9.28 13.25 23.15
N GLN A 423 -8.00 13.47 22.80
CA GLN A 423 -7.24 14.68 23.13
C GLN A 423 -7.45 15.80 22.11
N MET A 424 -8.05 15.51 20.95
CA MET A 424 -8.33 16.48 19.88
C MET A 424 -9.67 17.19 20.14
N SER A 425 -9.65 18.17 21.05
CA SER A 425 -10.86 18.90 21.50
C SER A 425 -11.71 19.57 20.41
N GLN A 426 -11.17 19.77 19.22
CA GLN A 426 -11.89 20.38 18.08
C GLN A 426 -12.44 19.35 17.09
N GLU A 427 -12.13 18.07 17.27
CA GLU A 427 -12.51 17.01 16.34
C GLU A 427 -13.77 16.27 16.81
N SER A 428 -14.68 16.02 15.87
CA SER A 428 -15.86 15.19 16.13
C SER A 428 -15.48 13.71 16.19
N PRO A 429 -16.11 12.88 17.06
CA PRO A 429 -15.79 11.46 17.15
C PRO A 429 -15.76 10.81 15.76
N PRO A 430 -14.70 10.06 15.41
CA PRO A 430 -14.49 9.59 14.06
C PRO A 430 -15.37 8.38 13.77
N TRP A 431 -15.26 7.88 12.55
CA TRP A 431 -16.07 6.78 12.04
C TRP A 431 -15.23 5.55 11.78
N PHE A 432 -15.88 4.40 11.84
CA PHE A 432 -15.30 3.11 11.49
C PHE A 432 -16.26 2.39 10.53
N LEU A 433 -15.72 1.90 9.41
CA LEU A 433 -16.49 1.23 8.37
C LEU A 433 -15.94 -0.18 8.15
N SER A 434 -16.85 -1.14 8.01
CA SER A 434 -16.58 -2.46 7.46
C SER A 434 -17.43 -2.66 6.23
N LEU A 435 -16.79 -2.93 5.09
CA LEU A 435 -17.46 -3.08 3.80
C LEU A 435 -17.16 -4.44 3.20
N VAL A 436 -18.18 -5.15 2.73
CA VAL A 436 -18.04 -6.41 2.00
C VAL A 436 -18.34 -6.15 0.54
N PRO A 437 -17.34 -6.21 -0.37
CA PRO A 437 -17.56 -6.05 -1.79
C PRO A 437 -18.55 -7.07 -2.35
N ALA A 438 -19.24 -6.71 -3.43
CA ALA A 438 -20.21 -7.59 -4.06
C ALA A 438 -19.62 -8.82 -4.77
N THR A 439 -18.34 -8.73 -5.16
CA THR A 439 -17.60 -9.77 -5.89
C THR A 439 -16.24 -10.05 -5.28
#